data_AF-A0A381NM90-F1
#
_entry.id   AF-A0A381NM90-F1
#
_cell.length_a   1.000
_cell.length_b   1.000
_cell.length_c   1.000
_cell.angle_alpha   90.00
_cell.angle_beta   90.00
_cell.angle_gamma   90.00
#
_symmetry.space_group_name_H-M   'P 1'
#
loop_
_entity.id
_entity.type
_entity.pdbx_description
1 polymer ?
#
loop_
_entity_poly.entity_id
_entity_poly.type
_entity_poly.pdbx_seq_one_letter_code
_entity_poly.pdbx_strand_id
1 'polypeptide(L)'
;MIRYRSLMIGIFLLLHCLTPSLFAKEKIGLGELDRLIKIHKPKKPVEGFDVTIGAQKSVQLLANGDPTVFSIPGFKAFGCSGCHQANDLLDLSANRMRQTLQRLNSILPNLPPAPLKQFIIQSWSGELLQPWQFAHTTFDSVRISPGAILIDSRVYGNATHLHETLHLTQPFLGAANELEAYGLNIRSDPKFLILNFPYFSDTVTAYFFPRFPEILDRFFARPIREDLNIPKEVQWFLIPFDEKNLKVLSNQIKNMEPLLKEVERLNRKFPIEAAYLGEQTRAMSLLLDIAAAKLLTLPDLKEFENEREEAFSILEQQFNKLDNTRLGYRIDRKREALMILTYKMKIKDSQKRLGLYFHFLKNKYIGPDGEVNLKIVNVEDLKKFVQEKRLQITRIMKSKYFTDIERQGAKTMLQSLP
;
A
#
# COMPACT_ATOMS: atom_id res chain seq x y z
N MET A 1 -4.34 12.73 -61.93
CA MET A 1 -4.62 13.11 -60.52
C MET A 1 -4.93 11.94 -59.57
N ILE A 2 -4.54 10.70 -59.89
CA ILE A 2 -4.84 9.50 -59.04
C ILE A 2 -3.56 8.85 -58.46
N ARG A 3 -2.37 9.15 -59.00
CA ARG A 3 -1.10 8.54 -58.53
C ARG A 3 -0.47 9.20 -57.29
N TYR A 4 -0.94 10.37 -56.85
CA TYR A 4 -0.40 11.06 -55.66
C TYR A 4 -1.17 10.77 -54.36
N ARG A 5 -2.39 10.20 -54.42
CA ARG A 5 -3.16 9.85 -53.21
C ARG A 5 -2.79 8.50 -52.63
N SER A 6 -2.33 7.54 -53.45
CA SER A 6 -1.93 6.21 -52.99
C SER A 6 -0.60 6.21 -52.22
N LEU A 7 0.29 7.17 -52.50
CA LEU A 7 1.58 7.27 -51.82
C LEU A 7 1.47 7.89 -50.42
N MET A 8 0.52 8.80 -50.21
CA MET A 8 0.26 9.44 -48.90
C MET A 8 -0.45 8.51 -47.90
N ILE A 9 -1.25 7.56 -48.37
CA ILE A 9 -1.93 6.58 -47.50
C ILE A 9 -0.95 5.48 -47.05
N GLY A 10 0.00 5.08 -47.91
CA GLY A 10 1.06 4.11 -47.56
C GLY A 10 2.03 4.63 -46.49
N ILE A 11 2.36 5.92 -46.52
CA ILE A 11 3.26 6.54 -45.54
C ILE A 11 2.56 6.75 -44.18
N PHE A 12 1.26 7.07 -44.17
CA PHE A 12 0.49 7.20 -42.92
C PHE A 12 0.26 5.85 -42.21
N LEU A 13 0.10 4.75 -42.95
CA LEU A 13 -0.02 3.40 -42.37
C LEU A 13 1.32 2.86 -41.83
N LEU A 14 2.45 3.17 -42.49
CA LEU A 14 3.78 2.82 -41.97
C LEU A 14 4.17 3.61 -40.71
N LEU A 15 3.71 4.87 -40.58
CA LEU A 15 3.90 5.69 -39.38
C LEU A 15 2.99 5.31 -38.20
N HIS A 16 1.84 4.65 -38.44
CA HIS A 16 0.98 4.12 -37.36
C HIS A 16 1.34 2.69 -36.91
N CYS A 17 2.04 1.92 -37.75
CA CYS A 17 2.63 0.63 -37.34
C CYS A 17 3.96 0.78 -36.59
N LEU A 18 4.56 1.99 -36.59
CA LEU A 18 5.70 2.37 -35.74
C LEU A 18 5.21 3.10 -34.47
N THR A 19 4.15 2.57 -33.84
CA THR A 19 3.81 2.86 -32.45
C THR A 19 4.77 2.06 -31.53
N PRO A 20 5.04 2.51 -30.29
CA PRO A 20 6.22 2.14 -29.51
C PRO A 20 6.14 0.71 -28.95
N SER A 21 6.32 -0.28 -29.81
CA SER A 21 6.59 -1.67 -29.43
C SER A 21 8.11 -1.96 -29.39
N LEU A 22 8.94 -1.04 -29.89
CA LEU A 22 10.39 -1.23 -30.05
C LEU A 22 11.23 -1.16 -28.77
N PHE A 23 10.64 -0.83 -27.62
CA PHE A 23 11.30 -0.99 -26.32
C PHE A 23 10.30 -1.39 -25.23
N ALA A 24 9.56 -2.48 -25.44
CA ALA A 24 9.11 -3.23 -24.26
C ALA A 24 10.38 -3.66 -23.52
N LYS A 25 10.69 -3.04 -22.37
CA LYS A 25 11.82 -3.44 -21.53
C LYS A 25 11.75 -4.96 -21.36
N GLU A 26 12.83 -5.64 -21.67
CA GLU A 26 12.93 -7.09 -21.56
C GLU A 26 12.42 -7.53 -20.18
N LYS A 27 11.59 -8.57 -20.10
CA LYS A 27 11.07 -9.05 -18.81
C LYS A 27 12.22 -9.66 -18.02
N ILE A 28 12.39 -9.28 -16.74
CA ILE A 28 13.36 -9.97 -15.88
C ILE A 28 12.90 -11.41 -15.64
N GLY A 29 13.78 -12.37 -15.91
CA GLY A 29 13.62 -13.73 -15.42
C GLY A 29 14.01 -13.84 -13.93
N LEU A 30 13.63 -14.95 -13.28
CA LEU A 30 13.98 -15.22 -11.88
C LEU A 30 15.50 -15.17 -11.63
N GLY A 31 16.31 -15.74 -12.53
CA GLY A 31 17.77 -15.73 -12.38
C GLY A 31 18.38 -14.33 -12.47
N GLU A 32 17.90 -13.50 -13.40
CA GLU A 32 18.33 -12.10 -13.51
C GLU A 32 17.90 -11.32 -12.25
N LEU A 33 16.67 -11.51 -11.79
CA LEU A 33 16.17 -10.87 -10.58
C LEU A 33 16.98 -11.25 -9.33
N ASP A 34 17.29 -12.53 -9.14
CA ASP A 34 18.11 -12.99 -8.00
C ASP A 34 19.47 -12.30 -8.01
N ARG A 35 20.11 -12.29 -9.19
CA ARG A 35 21.38 -11.58 -9.39
C ARG A 35 21.26 -10.09 -9.05
N LEU A 36 20.20 -9.43 -9.50
CA LEU A 36 19.95 -8.00 -9.25
C LEU A 36 19.77 -7.69 -7.76
N ILE A 37 18.98 -8.50 -7.05
CA ILE A 37 18.78 -8.38 -5.60
C ILE A 37 20.10 -8.61 -4.85
N LYS A 38 20.90 -9.61 -5.26
CA LYS A 38 22.20 -9.90 -4.64
C LYS A 38 23.22 -8.78 -4.84
N ILE A 39 23.30 -8.20 -6.04
CA ILE A 39 24.24 -7.13 -6.36
C ILE A 39 23.86 -5.81 -5.66
N HIS A 40 22.56 -5.50 -5.58
CA HIS A 40 22.06 -4.22 -5.09
C HIS A 40 21.52 -4.27 -3.66
N LYS A 41 21.98 -5.24 -2.86
CA LYS A 41 21.60 -5.36 -1.45
C LYS A 41 22.21 -4.21 -0.64
N PRO A 42 21.43 -3.55 0.24
CA PRO A 42 21.97 -2.56 1.15
C PRO A 42 23.12 -3.15 1.99
N LYS A 43 24.25 -2.44 2.06
CA LYS A 43 25.44 -2.86 2.81
C LYS A 43 25.40 -2.32 4.24
N LYS A 44 26.11 -2.97 5.17
CA LYS A 44 26.25 -2.42 6.53
C LYS A 44 26.95 -1.06 6.46
N PRO A 45 26.49 -0.05 7.24
CA PRO A 45 27.17 1.24 7.31
C PRO A 45 28.64 1.08 7.67
N VAL A 46 29.53 1.77 6.94
CA VAL A 46 30.95 1.83 7.27
C VAL A 46 31.19 2.83 8.42
N GLU A 47 32.31 2.67 9.13
CA GLU A 47 32.68 3.62 10.18
C GLU A 47 32.86 5.03 9.60
N GLY A 48 32.38 6.05 10.31
CA GLY A 48 32.37 7.43 9.82
C GLY A 48 31.36 7.73 8.69
N PHE A 49 30.47 6.80 8.35
CA PHE A 49 29.44 7.05 7.34
C PHE A 49 28.51 8.21 7.71
N ASP A 50 28.41 9.18 6.79
CA ASP A 50 27.53 10.33 6.88
C ASP A 50 26.44 10.26 5.79
N VAL A 51 25.18 10.32 6.20
CA VAL A 51 24.01 10.26 5.31
C VAL A 51 23.81 11.51 4.46
N THR A 52 24.52 12.58 4.77
CA THR A 52 24.51 13.83 4.00
C THR A 52 25.53 13.82 2.86
N ILE A 53 26.50 12.89 2.88
CA ILE A 53 27.59 12.83 1.90
C ILE A 53 27.26 11.81 0.80
N GLY A 54 27.16 12.28 -0.43
CA GLY A 54 26.93 11.44 -1.60
C GLY A 54 26.63 12.24 -2.85
N ALA A 55 26.23 11.52 -3.91
CA ALA A 55 25.73 12.18 -5.10
C ALA A 55 24.35 12.78 -4.80
N GLN A 56 24.12 14.01 -5.23
CA GLN A 56 22.87 14.71 -5.01
C GLN A 56 22.49 15.58 -6.21
N LYS A 57 21.20 15.75 -6.42
CA LYS A 57 20.64 16.62 -7.45
C LYS A 57 19.32 17.20 -6.98
N SER A 58 19.20 18.52 -7.00
CA SER A 58 17.92 19.19 -6.79
C SER A 58 17.15 19.24 -8.10
N VAL A 59 15.89 18.81 -8.06
CA VAL A 59 15.04 18.71 -9.25
C VAL A 59 13.68 19.32 -8.98
N GLN A 60 13.26 20.21 -9.88
CA GLN A 60 11.89 20.70 -9.90
C GLN A 60 10.97 19.58 -10.43
N LEU A 61 10.14 19.01 -9.55
CA LEU A 61 9.16 17.98 -9.92
C LEU A 61 7.80 18.56 -10.32
N LEU A 62 7.37 19.63 -9.64
CA LEU A 62 6.12 20.35 -9.89
C LEU A 62 6.45 21.79 -10.31
N ALA A 63 5.71 22.38 -11.24
CA ALA A 63 6.04 23.72 -11.76
C ALA A 63 6.13 24.81 -10.67
N ASN A 64 5.29 24.73 -9.64
CA ASN A 64 5.15 25.75 -8.58
C ASN A 64 5.44 25.20 -7.16
N GLY A 65 6.32 24.21 -7.03
CA GLY A 65 6.69 23.62 -5.73
C GLY A 65 8.13 23.92 -5.30
N ASP A 66 8.50 23.52 -4.09
CA ASP A 66 9.92 23.48 -3.70
C ASP A 66 10.66 22.40 -4.50
N PRO A 67 11.95 22.60 -4.85
CA PRO A 67 12.75 21.55 -5.47
C PRO A 67 12.89 20.33 -4.56
N THR A 68 12.72 19.14 -5.12
CA THR A 68 13.00 17.88 -4.41
C THR A 68 14.48 17.55 -4.53
N VAL A 69 15.12 17.20 -3.41
CA VAL A 69 16.50 16.73 -3.38
C VAL A 69 16.53 15.22 -3.60
N PHE A 70 17.10 14.79 -4.72
CA PHE A 70 17.41 13.38 -4.98
C PHE A 70 18.84 13.09 -4.52
N SER A 71 19.05 12.03 -3.76
CA SER A 71 20.39 11.68 -3.27
C SER A 71 20.68 10.19 -3.26
N ILE A 72 21.97 9.85 -3.36
CA ILE A 72 22.51 8.51 -3.15
C ILE A 72 23.68 8.62 -2.16
N PRO A 73 23.39 8.66 -0.83
CA PRO A 73 24.44 8.76 0.16
C PRO A 73 25.36 7.54 0.13
N GLY A 74 26.66 7.79 0.30
CA GLY A 74 27.68 6.75 0.22
C GLY A 74 27.84 6.09 -1.16
N PHE A 75 27.42 6.74 -2.26
CA PHE A 75 27.48 6.19 -3.62
C PHE A 75 28.82 5.49 -3.96
N LYS A 76 29.95 6.16 -3.70
CA LYS A 76 31.28 5.55 -3.90
C LYS A 76 31.63 4.56 -2.79
N ALA A 77 31.36 4.91 -1.53
CA ALA A 77 31.70 4.10 -0.35
C ALA A 77 31.06 2.70 -0.37
N PHE A 78 29.85 2.58 -0.93
CA PHE A 78 29.15 1.30 -1.07
C PHE A 78 29.37 0.63 -2.43
N GLY A 79 30.23 1.20 -3.28
CA GLY A 79 30.65 0.61 -4.56
C GLY A 79 29.65 0.77 -5.70
N CYS A 80 28.65 1.66 -5.58
CA CYS A 80 27.65 1.88 -6.64
C CYS A 80 28.29 2.45 -7.91
N SER A 81 29.36 3.25 -7.77
CA SER A 81 30.13 3.79 -8.90
C SER A 81 30.84 2.74 -9.75
N GLY A 82 30.94 1.49 -9.28
CA GLY A 82 31.51 0.39 -10.07
C GLY A 82 30.58 -0.12 -11.18
N CYS A 83 29.29 0.21 -11.13
CA CYS A 83 28.29 -0.26 -12.09
C CYS A 83 27.42 0.86 -12.66
N HIS A 84 27.35 2.01 -12.00
CA HIS A 84 26.41 3.09 -12.34
C HIS A 84 27.11 4.45 -12.39
N GLN A 85 26.54 5.36 -13.18
CA GLN A 85 26.84 6.78 -13.09
C GLN A 85 25.79 7.46 -12.19
N ALA A 86 26.27 8.31 -11.28
CA ALA A 86 25.39 8.88 -10.26
C ALA A 86 24.31 9.78 -10.85
N ASN A 87 24.68 10.64 -11.80
CA ASN A 87 23.73 11.55 -12.46
C ASN A 87 22.65 10.78 -13.21
N ASP A 88 23.01 9.71 -13.92
CA ASP A 88 22.04 8.88 -14.66
C ASP A 88 21.00 8.24 -13.73
N LEU A 89 21.42 7.72 -12.58
CA LEU A 89 20.50 7.15 -11.58
C LEU A 89 19.59 8.21 -10.95
N LEU A 90 20.14 9.39 -10.66
CA LEU A 90 19.38 10.51 -10.11
C LEU A 90 18.35 11.01 -11.13
N ASP A 91 18.72 11.14 -12.40
CA ASP A 91 17.83 11.53 -13.48
C ASP A 91 16.75 10.49 -13.76
N LEU A 92 17.11 9.21 -13.76
CA LEU A 92 16.16 8.12 -13.90
C LEU A 92 15.12 8.14 -12.77
N SER A 93 15.57 8.35 -11.53
CA SER A 93 14.70 8.39 -10.35
C SER A 93 13.81 9.63 -10.34
N ALA A 94 14.35 10.79 -10.73
CA ALA A 94 13.57 12.01 -10.87
C ALA A 94 12.49 11.89 -11.96
N ASN A 95 12.85 11.36 -13.13
CA ASN A 95 11.89 11.11 -14.21
C ASN A 95 10.79 10.13 -13.78
N ARG A 96 11.16 9.09 -13.05
CA ARG A 96 10.18 8.17 -12.48
C ARG A 96 9.26 8.87 -11.50
N MET A 97 9.79 9.68 -10.59
CA MET A 97 8.92 10.37 -9.64
C MET A 97 8.00 11.37 -10.30
N ARG A 98 8.43 12.06 -11.37
CA ARG A 98 7.51 12.87 -12.17
C ARG A 98 6.34 12.04 -12.71
N GLN A 99 6.62 10.87 -13.30
CA GLN A 99 5.59 9.98 -13.82
C GLN A 99 4.67 9.45 -12.71
N THR A 100 5.24 9.10 -11.56
CA THR A 100 4.47 8.63 -10.40
C THR A 100 3.55 9.72 -9.85
N LEU A 101 4.04 10.96 -9.71
CA LEU A 101 3.25 12.10 -9.24
C LEU A 101 2.13 12.45 -10.23
N GLN A 102 2.44 12.46 -11.54
CA GLN A 102 1.44 12.66 -12.60
C GLN A 102 0.36 11.58 -12.55
N ARG A 103 0.77 10.31 -12.38
CA ARG A 103 -0.15 9.19 -12.25
C ARG A 103 -1.02 9.28 -11.00
N LEU A 104 -0.43 9.63 -9.85
CA LEU A 104 -1.17 9.82 -8.60
C LEU A 104 -2.26 10.89 -8.77
N ASN A 105 -1.89 12.04 -9.33
CA ASN A 105 -2.83 13.14 -9.61
C ASN A 105 -3.92 12.72 -10.61
N SER A 106 -3.61 11.85 -11.58
CA SER A 106 -4.61 11.33 -12.52
C SER A 106 -5.62 10.39 -11.85
N ILE A 107 -5.19 9.56 -10.89
CA ILE A 107 -6.08 8.59 -10.23
C ILE A 107 -6.89 9.28 -9.12
N LEU A 108 -6.24 10.18 -8.37
CA LEU A 108 -6.79 10.87 -7.21
C LEU A 108 -6.60 12.39 -7.33
N PRO A 109 -7.36 13.07 -8.22
CA PRO A 109 -7.15 14.48 -8.56
C PRO A 109 -7.44 15.46 -7.41
N ASN A 110 -8.17 15.01 -6.39
CA ASN A 110 -8.51 15.83 -5.23
C ASN A 110 -7.50 15.66 -4.07
N LEU A 111 -6.42 14.91 -4.26
CA LEU A 111 -5.36 14.82 -3.27
C LEU A 111 -4.57 16.14 -3.21
N PRO A 112 -4.15 16.58 -2.01
CA PRO A 112 -3.13 17.60 -1.93
C PRO A 112 -1.84 17.09 -2.60
N PRO A 113 -1.04 17.98 -3.23
CA PRO A 113 0.24 17.59 -3.79
C PRO A 113 1.11 16.91 -2.73
N ALA A 114 1.75 15.80 -3.10
CA ALA A 114 2.65 15.10 -2.20
C ALA A 114 3.82 16.04 -1.82
N PRO A 115 4.08 16.29 -0.53
CA PRO A 115 5.12 17.20 -0.06
C PRO A 115 6.52 16.57 -0.16
N LEU A 116 6.84 15.87 -1.25
CA LEU A 116 8.12 15.18 -1.43
C LEU A 116 9.28 16.19 -1.52
N LYS A 117 10.02 16.37 -0.42
CA LYS A 117 11.21 17.22 -0.36
C LYS A 117 12.51 16.45 -0.56
N GLN A 118 12.52 15.17 -0.22
CA GLN A 118 13.71 14.34 -0.38
C GLN A 118 13.41 12.94 -0.92
N PHE A 119 14.19 12.50 -1.89
CA PHE A 119 14.15 11.12 -2.40
C PHE A 119 15.55 10.50 -2.26
N ILE A 120 15.67 9.47 -1.43
CA ILE A 120 16.97 8.88 -1.10
C ILE A 120 17.04 7.44 -1.59
N ILE A 121 18.04 7.17 -2.43
CA ILE A 121 18.43 5.80 -2.76
C ILE A 121 19.37 5.31 -1.66
N GLN A 122 18.80 4.58 -0.70
CA GLN A 122 19.49 4.20 0.52
C GLN A 122 20.40 2.99 0.28
N SER A 123 21.67 3.24 -0.01
CA SER A 123 22.67 2.20 -0.32
C SER A 123 23.16 1.40 0.90
N TRP A 124 22.65 1.71 2.09
CA TRP A 124 23.03 1.05 3.35
C TRP A 124 21.83 0.44 4.07
N SER A 125 22.09 -0.62 4.83
CA SER A 125 21.12 -1.18 5.77
C SER A 125 20.99 -0.24 6.98
N GLY A 126 19.78 0.19 7.31
CA GLY A 126 19.54 1.08 8.44
C GLY A 126 18.12 0.95 8.94
N GLU A 127 17.85 1.45 10.14
CA GLU A 127 16.53 1.30 10.79
C GLU A 127 15.36 1.92 10.04
N LEU A 128 15.63 2.90 9.16
CA LEU A 128 14.63 3.55 8.32
C LEU A 128 14.18 2.62 7.18
N LEU A 129 15.10 1.81 6.63
CA LEU A 129 14.78 0.80 5.61
C LEU A 129 15.03 -0.60 6.19
N GLN A 130 13.98 -1.25 6.68
CA GLN A 130 14.13 -2.60 7.24
C GLN A 130 14.56 -3.60 6.15
N PRO A 131 15.26 -4.70 6.49
CA PRO A 131 15.95 -5.57 5.52
C PRO A 131 15.09 -6.25 4.44
N TRP A 132 13.76 -6.12 4.50
CA TRP A 132 12.79 -6.74 3.60
C TRP A 132 11.88 -5.72 2.90
N GLN A 133 12.06 -4.42 3.17
CA GLN A 133 11.28 -3.36 2.56
C GLN A 133 11.97 -2.85 1.30
N PHE A 134 11.21 -2.79 0.21
CA PHE A 134 11.72 -2.27 -1.06
C PHE A 134 11.78 -0.74 -1.03
N ALA A 135 10.81 -0.09 -0.39
CA ALA A 135 10.77 1.33 -0.13
C ALA A 135 10.16 1.62 1.25
N HIS A 136 10.27 2.86 1.69
CA HIS A 136 9.51 3.41 2.80
C HIS A 136 9.36 4.93 2.64
N THR A 137 8.36 5.46 3.34
CA THR A 137 8.06 6.88 3.41
C THR A 137 8.13 7.38 4.85
N THR A 138 8.77 8.53 5.04
CA THR A 138 8.90 9.25 6.31
C THR A 138 8.66 10.74 6.11
N PHE A 139 7.56 11.26 6.66
CA PHE A 139 7.20 12.69 6.63
C PHE A 139 7.10 13.25 5.20
N ASP A 140 8.15 13.91 4.72
CA ASP A 140 8.32 14.53 3.39
C ASP A 140 9.42 13.84 2.56
N SER A 141 9.85 12.64 2.98
CA SER A 141 10.95 11.90 2.39
C SER A 141 10.53 10.50 1.96
N VAL A 142 10.92 10.11 0.75
CA VAL A 142 10.84 8.72 0.27
C VAL A 142 12.24 8.15 0.24
N ARG A 143 12.40 6.98 0.83
CA ARG A 143 13.67 6.28 0.88
C ARG A 143 13.49 4.89 0.30
N ILE A 144 14.36 4.52 -0.62
CA ILE A 144 14.20 3.30 -1.41
C ILE A 144 15.49 2.48 -1.41
N SER A 145 15.36 1.15 -1.40
CA SER A 145 16.51 0.27 -1.62
C SER A 145 17.02 0.42 -3.06
N PRO A 146 18.33 0.26 -3.33
CA PRO A 146 18.85 0.34 -4.70
C PRO A 146 18.20 -0.70 -5.64
N GLY A 147 17.98 -1.92 -5.15
CA GLY A 147 17.31 -2.98 -5.91
C GLY A 147 15.85 -2.66 -6.25
N ALA A 148 15.12 -1.99 -5.35
CA ALA A 148 13.72 -1.65 -5.57
C ALA A 148 13.51 -0.70 -6.74
N ILE A 149 14.49 0.12 -7.10
CA ILE A 149 14.39 0.98 -8.29
C ILE A 149 14.15 0.12 -9.53
N LEU A 150 14.92 -0.95 -9.70
CA LEU A 150 14.77 -1.79 -10.87
C LEU A 150 13.52 -2.67 -10.76
N ILE A 151 13.36 -3.32 -9.60
CA ILE A 151 12.30 -4.30 -9.33
C ILE A 151 10.93 -3.64 -9.46
N ASP A 152 10.72 -2.49 -8.84
CA ASP A 152 9.42 -1.82 -8.87
C ASP A 152 9.02 -1.44 -10.30
N SER A 153 9.95 -0.96 -11.12
CA SER A 153 9.62 -0.60 -12.50
C SER A 153 9.37 -1.80 -13.42
N ARG A 154 10.13 -2.91 -13.26
CA ARG A 154 10.05 -4.07 -14.15
C ARG A 154 9.03 -5.12 -13.70
N VAL A 155 8.71 -5.17 -12.41
CA VAL A 155 7.76 -6.13 -11.83
C VAL A 155 6.45 -5.46 -11.50
N TYR A 156 6.49 -4.34 -10.79
CA TYR A 156 5.31 -3.72 -10.15
C TYR A 156 4.81 -2.47 -10.88
N GLY A 157 5.42 -2.06 -12.00
CA GLY A 157 4.99 -0.89 -12.78
C GLY A 157 5.03 0.42 -11.99
N ASN A 158 6.04 0.60 -11.13
CA ASN A 158 6.20 1.73 -10.21
C ASN A 158 5.12 1.84 -9.11
N ALA A 159 4.42 0.75 -8.81
CA ALA A 159 3.36 0.75 -7.79
C ALA A 159 3.91 0.98 -6.38
N THR A 160 5.14 0.54 -6.06
CA THR A 160 5.76 0.88 -4.77
C THR A 160 5.97 2.39 -4.67
N HIS A 161 6.53 3.05 -5.68
CA HIS A 161 6.67 4.52 -5.63
C HIS A 161 5.31 5.21 -5.52
N LEU A 162 4.29 4.71 -6.22
CA LEU A 162 2.93 5.26 -6.15
C LEU A 162 2.33 5.15 -4.74
N HIS A 163 2.47 3.98 -4.12
CA HIS A 163 2.05 3.68 -2.76
C HIS A 163 2.76 4.57 -1.73
N GLU A 164 4.09 4.61 -1.77
CA GLU A 164 4.90 5.45 -0.88
C GLU A 164 4.60 6.94 -1.02
N THR A 165 4.32 7.40 -2.24
CA THR A 165 3.98 8.82 -2.49
C THR A 165 2.62 9.18 -1.92
N LEU A 166 1.64 8.24 -1.92
CA LEU A 166 0.36 8.48 -1.27
C LEU A 166 0.54 8.70 0.24
N HIS A 167 1.41 7.93 0.90
CA HIS A 167 1.66 8.09 2.34
C HIS A 167 2.12 9.49 2.74
N LEU A 168 2.85 10.20 1.87
CA LEU A 168 3.26 11.59 2.12
C LEU A 168 2.07 12.57 2.21
N THR A 169 0.92 12.21 1.65
CA THR A 169 -0.29 13.06 1.65
C THR A 169 -1.19 12.81 2.86
N GLN A 170 -0.90 11.77 3.65
CA GLN A 170 -1.78 11.31 4.71
C GLN A 170 -1.36 11.91 6.06
N PRO A 171 -2.31 12.46 6.85
CA PRO A 171 -2.00 13.21 8.07
C PRO A 171 -1.59 12.34 9.26
N PHE A 172 -1.93 11.06 9.26
CA PHE A 172 -1.61 10.08 10.29
C PHE A 172 -1.40 8.72 9.64
N LEU A 173 -0.46 7.91 10.13
CA LEU A 173 -0.13 6.60 9.55
C LEU A 173 -0.64 5.44 10.44
N GLY A 174 -1.22 4.43 9.79
CA GLY A 174 -1.74 3.20 10.40
C GLY A 174 -2.28 2.23 9.35
N ALA A 175 -2.92 1.14 9.79
CA ALA A 175 -3.42 0.09 8.89
C ALA A 175 -4.41 0.61 7.83
N ALA A 176 -5.20 1.64 8.15
CA ALA A 176 -6.12 2.29 7.22
C ALA A 176 -5.41 2.98 6.05
N ASN A 177 -4.22 3.53 6.30
CA ASN A 177 -3.39 4.18 5.29
C ASN A 177 -2.83 3.17 4.28
N GLU A 178 -2.36 2.04 4.79
CA GLU A 178 -1.93 0.90 3.97
C GLU A 178 -3.08 0.40 3.10
N LEU A 179 -4.28 0.26 3.67
CA LEU A 179 -5.48 -0.12 2.93
C LEU A 179 -5.81 0.88 1.81
N GLU A 180 -5.75 2.19 2.07
CA GLU A 180 -5.94 3.23 1.05
C GLU A 180 -4.89 3.10 -0.07
N ALA A 181 -3.63 2.89 0.30
CA ALA A 181 -2.51 2.74 -0.64
C ALA A 181 -2.58 1.43 -1.45
N TYR A 182 -3.06 0.33 -0.86
CA TYR A 182 -3.37 -0.88 -1.60
C TYR A 182 -4.59 -0.68 -2.51
N GLY A 183 -5.60 0.08 -2.08
CA GLY A 183 -6.72 0.51 -2.91
C GLY A 183 -6.26 1.26 -4.17
N LEU A 184 -5.25 2.11 -4.04
CA LEU A 184 -4.59 2.77 -5.17
C LEU A 184 -3.84 1.79 -6.08
N ASN A 185 -3.15 0.80 -5.51
CA ASN A 185 -2.44 -0.23 -6.29
C ASN A 185 -3.40 -1.12 -7.09
N ILE A 186 -4.53 -1.56 -6.52
CA ILE A 186 -5.46 -2.44 -7.25
C ILE A 186 -6.16 -1.72 -8.41
N ARG A 187 -6.44 -0.41 -8.27
CA ARG A 187 -6.94 0.41 -9.39
C ARG A 187 -5.94 0.54 -10.51
N SER A 188 -4.66 0.57 -10.14
CA SER A 188 -3.55 0.66 -11.07
C SER A 188 -3.31 -0.64 -11.84
N ASP A 189 -3.43 -1.78 -11.18
CA ASP A 189 -3.27 -3.10 -11.79
C ASP A 189 -3.98 -4.20 -10.95
N PRO A 190 -4.89 -5.00 -11.54
CA PRO A 190 -5.65 -6.02 -10.82
C PRO A 190 -4.80 -7.11 -10.17
N LYS A 191 -3.54 -7.31 -10.60
CA LYS A 191 -2.64 -8.29 -9.95
C LYS A 191 -2.38 -7.95 -8.49
N PHE A 192 -2.40 -6.67 -8.12
CA PHE A 192 -2.21 -6.26 -6.72
C PHE A 192 -3.34 -6.68 -5.81
N LEU A 193 -4.54 -6.95 -6.34
CA LEU A 193 -5.64 -7.48 -5.53
C LEU A 193 -5.34 -8.89 -5.03
N ILE A 194 -4.63 -9.68 -5.84
CA ILE A 194 -4.19 -11.03 -5.48
C ILE A 194 -3.06 -10.97 -4.44
N LEU A 195 -2.06 -10.10 -4.64
CA LEU A 195 -0.95 -9.95 -3.69
C LEU A 195 -1.41 -9.42 -2.32
N ASN A 196 -2.27 -8.40 -2.32
CA ASN A 196 -2.72 -7.72 -1.11
C ASN A 196 -4.07 -8.24 -0.62
N PHE A 197 -4.43 -9.47 -1.01
CA PHE A 197 -5.72 -10.08 -0.72
C PHE A 197 -6.16 -10.03 0.76
N PRO A 198 -5.29 -10.05 1.80
CA PRO A 198 -5.77 -10.01 3.18
C PRO A 198 -6.57 -8.74 3.50
N TYR A 199 -6.33 -7.64 2.77
CA TYR A 199 -7.08 -6.39 2.92
C TYR A 199 -8.46 -6.40 2.25
N PHE A 200 -8.69 -7.30 1.29
CA PHE A 200 -9.88 -7.27 0.41
C PHE A 200 -10.70 -8.55 0.43
N SER A 201 -10.13 -9.68 0.85
CA SER A 201 -10.65 -11.03 0.62
C SER A 201 -12.10 -11.21 1.03
N ASP A 202 -12.45 -10.81 2.25
CA ASP A 202 -13.80 -11.03 2.78
C ASP A 202 -14.84 -10.18 2.06
N THR A 203 -14.56 -8.88 1.88
CA THR A 203 -15.45 -7.98 1.13
C THR A 203 -15.59 -8.39 -0.33
N VAL A 204 -14.48 -8.74 -1.00
CA VAL A 204 -14.51 -9.21 -2.40
C VAL A 204 -15.30 -10.49 -2.52
N THR A 205 -15.04 -11.47 -1.65
CA THR A 205 -15.71 -12.77 -1.70
C THR A 205 -17.20 -12.65 -1.39
N ALA A 206 -17.58 -11.82 -0.42
CA ALA A 206 -18.97 -11.65 -0.01
C ALA A 206 -19.81 -10.92 -1.07
N TYR A 207 -19.27 -9.88 -1.72
CA TYR A 207 -20.10 -8.95 -2.50
C TYR A 207 -19.80 -8.87 -4.00
N PHE A 208 -18.58 -9.21 -4.43
CA PHE A 208 -18.14 -8.93 -5.80
C PHE A 208 -17.81 -10.20 -6.58
N PHE A 209 -17.12 -11.14 -5.94
CA PHE A 209 -16.64 -12.34 -6.61
C PHE A 209 -16.53 -13.51 -5.64
N PRO A 210 -17.62 -14.28 -5.42
CA PRO A 210 -17.63 -15.43 -4.51
C PRO A 210 -16.58 -16.51 -4.84
N ARG A 211 -16.13 -16.57 -6.09
CA ARG A 211 -15.07 -17.49 -6.57
C ARG A 211 -13.66 -16.93 -6.42
N PHE A 212 -13.49 -15.79 -5.74
CA PHE A 212 -12.16 -15.20 -5.49
C PHE A 212 -11.19 -16.15 -4.79
N PRO A 213 -11.61 -16.95 -3.79
CA PRO A 213 -10.73 -17.95 -3.17
C PRO A 213 -10.12 -18.92 -4.18
N GLU A 214 -10.86 -19.35 -5.20
CA GLU A 214 -10.34 -20.25 -6.24
C GLU A 214 -9.20 -19.63 -7.08
N ILE A 215 -9.19 -18.29 -7.23
CA ILE A 215 -8.08 -17.58 -7.89
C ILE A 215 -6.87 -17.52 -6.96
N LEU A 216 -7.10 -17.21 -5.67
CA LEU A 216 -6.05 -17.14 -4.66
C LEU A 216 -5.35 -18.50 -4.50
N ASP A 217 -6.12 -19.58 -4.37
CA ASP A 217 -5.58 -20.94 -4.21
C ASP A 217 -4.69 -21.33 -5.39
N ARG A 218 -5.14 -21.07 -6.61
CA ARG A 218 -4.35 -21.32 -7.83
C ARG A 218 -3.11 -20.43 -7.92
N PHE A 219 -3.18 -19.19 -7.44
CA PHE A 219 -2.04 -18.28 -7.45
C PHE A 219 -0.98 -18.69 -6.42
N PHE A 220 -1.38 -19.01 -5.19
CA PHE A 220 -0.44 -19.37 -4.12
C PHE A 220 0.06 -20.82 -4.22
N ALA A 221 -0.61 -21.69 -5.00
CA ALA A 221 -0.10 -23.00 -5.39
C ALA A 221 1.01 -22.95 -6.46
N ARG A 222 1.34 -21.77 -7.00
CA ARG A 222 2.39 -21.64 -8.02
C ARG A 222 3.75 -22.06 -7.44
N PRO A 223 4.56 -22.77 -8.25
CA PRO A 223 5.88 -23.20 -7.81
C PRO A 223 6.77 -21.99 -7.55
N ILE A 224 7.62 -22.13 -6.53
CA ILE A 224 8.67 -21.18 -6.19
C ILE A 224 10.01 -21.89 -6.18
N ARG A 225 11.06 -21.11 -6.39
CA ARG A 225 12.44 -21.56 -6.27
C ARG A 225 12.97 -21.13 -4.91
N GLU A 226 13.07 -22.09 -3.99
CA GLU A 226 13.60 -21.88 -2.65
C GLU A 226 15.13 -21.68 -2.64
N ASP A 227 15.82 -22.02 -3.74
CA ASP A 227 17.26 -21.78 -3.92
C ASP A 227 17.61 -20.31 -4.25
N LEU A 228 16.60 -19.48 -4.57
CA LEU A 228 16.78 -18.07 -4.90
C LEU A 228 16.53 -17.18 -3.69
N ASN A 229 17.34 -16.13 -3.53
CA ASN A 229 17.15 -15.13 -2.47
C ASN A 229 16.16 -14.05 -2.93
N ILE A 230 15.00 -14.49 -3.44
CA ILE A 230 13.92 -13.64 -3.95
C ILE A 230 12.67 -13.93 -3.12
N PRO A 231 11.96 -12.90 -2.61
CA PRO A 231 10.69 -13.08 -1.92
C PRO A 231 9.66 -13.81 -2.79
N LYS A 232 8.86 -14.69 -2.16
CA LYS A 232 7.87 -15.54 -2.85
C LYS A 232 6.89 -14.70 -3.66
N GLU A 233 6.50 -13.55 -3.13
CA GLU A 233 5.61 -12.57 -3.73
C GLU A 233 6.13 -12.08 -5.08
N VAL A 234 7.42 -11.76 -5.17
CA VAL A 234 8.04 -11.30 -6.42
C VAL A 234 8.12 -12.46 -7.42
N GLN A 235 8.45 -13.67 -6.94
CA GLN A 235 8.50 -14.85 -7.80
C GLN A 235 7.12 -15.14 -8.42
N TRP A 236 6.07 -15.13 -7.61
CA TRP A 236 4.70 -15.33 -8.10
C TRP A 236 4.25 -14.24 -9.08
N PHE A 237 4.69 -13.00 -8.89
CA PHE A 237 4.35 -11.88 -9.79
C PHE A 237 5.07 -11.96 -11.15
N LEU A 238 6.22 -12.63 -11.21
CA LEU A 238 6.93 -12.89 -12.47
C LEU A 238 6.32 -14.03 -13.28
N ILE A 239 5.60 -14.94 -12.62
CA ILE A 239 4.86 -16.01 -13.32
C ILE A 239 3.66 -15.38 -14.04
N PRO A 240 3.46 -15.66 -15.35
CA PRO A 240 2.33 -15.13 -16.11
C PRO A 240 0.99 -15.32 -15.39
N PHE A 241 0.16 -14.28 -15.41
CA PHE A 241 -1.18 -14.33 -14.86
C PHE A 241 -2.17 -14.83 -15.91
N ASP A 242 -3.21 -15.50 -15.46
CA ASP A 242 -4.35 -15.84 -16.31
C ASP A 242 -5.08 -14.55 -16.70
N GLU A 243 -4.98 -14.16 -17.97
CA GLU A 243 -5.55 -12.94 -18.50
C GLU A 243 -7.07 -12.88 -18.35
N LYS A 244 -7.76 -14.02 -18.43
CA LYS A 244 -9.21 -14.09 -18.24
C LYS A 244 -9.56 -13.75 -16.80
N ASN A 245 -8.84 -14.33 -15.84
CA ASN A 245 -9.03 -14.01 -14.43
C ASN A 245 -8.69 -12.54 -14.14
N LEU A 246 -7.59 -12.01 -14.69
CA LEU A 246 -7.25 -10.60 -14.52
C LEU A 246 -8.31 -9.66 -15.08
N LYS A 247 -8.91 -9.99 -16.23
CA LYS A 247 -10.00 -9.20 -16.82
C LYS A 247 -11.24 -9.20 -15.91
N VAL A 248 -11.57 -10.36 -15.32
CA VAL A 248 -12.66 -10.46 -14.34
C VAL A 248 -12.35 -9.61 -13.11
N LEU A 249 -11.16 -9.74 -12.52
CA LEU A 249 -10.76 -8.96 -11.35
C LEU A 249 -10.76 -7.46 -11.63
N SER A 250 -10.26 -7.03 -12.79
CA SER A 250 -10.30 -5.62 -13.22
C SER A 250 -11.72 -5.07 -13.24
N ASN A 251 -12.69 -5.84 -13.75
CA ASN A 251 -14.09 -5.42 -13.73
C ASN A 251 -14.65 -5.35 -12.31
N GLN A 252 -14.29 -6.28 -11.42
CA GLN A 252 -14.74 -6.23 -10.03
C GLN A 252 -14.14 -5.05 -9.27
N ILE A 253 -12.88 -4.72 -9.51
CA ILE A 253 -12.23 -3.53 -8.91
C ILE A 253 -12.96 -2.25 -9.33
N LYS A 254 -13.40 -2.15 -10.60
CA LYS A 254 -14.22 -1.02 -11.04
C LYS A 254 -15.55 -0.94 -10.28
N ASN A 255 -16.18 -2.08 -10.00
CA ASN A 255 -17.41 -2.13 -9.20
C ASN A 255 -17.17 -1.77 -7.73
N MET A 256 -15.95 -2.00 -7.22
CA MET A 256 -15.54 -1.62 -5.85
C MET A 256 -15.23 -0.12 -5.71
N GLU A 257 -15.15 0.64 -6.80
CA GLU A 257 -14.73 2.05 -6.77
C GLU A 257 -15.51 2.92 -5.75
N PRO A 258 -16.84 2.78 -5.60
CA PRO A 258 -17.57 3.52 -4.56
C PRO A 258 -17.09 3.19 -3.14
N LEU A 259 -16.76 1.92 -2.85
CA LEU A 259 -16.24 1.51 -1.55
C LEU A 259 -14.84 2.07 -1.32
N LEU A 260 -13.97 1.98 -2.33
CA LEU A 260 -12.60 2.49 -2.21
C LEU A 260 -12.56 4.01 -1.99
N LYS A 261 -13.45 4.76 -2.65
CA LYS A 261 -13.65 6.21 -2.40
C LYS A 261 -14.18 6.48 -0.99
N GLU A 262 -15.07 5.64 -0.48
CA GLU A 262 -15.55 5.78 0.89
C GLU A 262 -14.43 5.47 1.90
N VAL A 263 -13.58 4.47 1.66
CA VAL A 263 -12.40 4.20 2.49
C VAL A 263 -11.47 5.43 2.54
N GLU A 264 -11.16 6.03 1.39
CA GLU A 264 -10.37 7.27 1.31
C GLU A 264 -11.03 8.40 2.12
N ARG A 265 -12.34 8.62 1.93
CA ARG A 265 -13.07 9.65 2.66
C ARG A 265 -13.02 9.42 4.16
N LEU A 266 -13.26 8.18 4.62
CA LEU A 266 -13.26 7.82 6.04
C LEU A 266 -11.87 7.97 6.64
N ASN A 267 -10.82 7.51 5.95
CA ASN A 267 -9.44 7.64 6.43
C ASN A 267 -9.04 9.13 6.56
N ARG A 268 -9.48 9.99 5.64
CA ARG A 268 -9.20 11.44 5.69
C ARG A 268 -10.04 12.17 6.73
N LYS A 269 -11.28 11.73 6.96
CA LYS A 269 -12.20 12.32 7.95
C LYS A 269 -11.81 11.93 9.38
N PHE A 270 -11.35 10.70 9.59
CA PHE A 270 -11.07 10.12 10.91
C PHE A 270 -9.69 9.42 10.95
N PRO A 271 -8.58 10.13 10.64
CA PRO A 271 -7.28 9.49 10.43
C PRO A 271 -6.73 8.82 11.71
N ILE A 272 -6.98 9.43 12.87
CA ILE A 272 -6.47 8.90 14.15
C ILE A 272 -7.32 7.72 14.62
N GLU A 273 -8.65 7.84 14.55
CA GLU A 273 -9.58 6.79 14.95
C GLU A 273 -9.45 5.57 14.04
N ALA A 274 -9.31 5.78 12.72
CA ALA A 274 -9.09 4.70 11.78
C ALA A 274 -7.78 3.95 12.06
N ALA A 275 -6.69 4.68 12.31
CA ALA A 275 -5.41 4.07 12.67
C ALA A 275 -5.48 3.32 14.00
N TYR A 276 -6.11 3.92 15.02
CA TYR A 276 -6.30 3.31 16.34
C TYR A 276 -7.15 2.05 16.26
N LEU A 277 -8.33 2.10 15.62
CA LEU A 277 -9.21 0.92 15.47
C LEU A 277 -8.53 -0.18 14.65
N GLY A 278 -7.77 0.21 13.62
CA GLY A 278 -6.96 -0.72 12.84
C GLY A 278 -5.93 -1.47 13.70
N GLU A 279 -5.29 -0.80 14.65
CA GLU A 279 -4.33 -1.44 15.57
C GLU A 279 -5.01 -2.21 16.69
N GLN A 280 -6.08 -1.66 17.27
CA GLN A 280 -6.88 -2.30 18.33
C GLN A 280 -7.44 -3.63 17.84
N THR A 281 -7.99 -3.67 16.64
CA THR A 281 -8.61 -4.87 16.09
C THR A 281 -7.65 -5.75 15.30
N ARG A 282 -6.56 -5.17 14.78
CA ARG A 282 -5.68 -5.76 13.75
C ARG A 282 -6.43 -6.27 12.52
N ALA A 283 -7.68 -5.85 12.32
CA ALA A 283 -8.45 -6.13 11.13
C ALA A 283 -8.03 -5.16 10.02
N MET A 284 -7.06 -5.58 9.20
CA MET A 284 -6.46 -4.73 8.16
C MET A 284 -7.49 -4.19 7.15
N SER A 285 -8.59 -4.91 6.95
CA SER A 285 -9.70 -4.54 6.06
C SER A 285 -10.79 -3.69 6.72
N LEU A 286 -10.65 -3.28 7.99
CA LEU A 286 -11.76 -2.74 8.78
C LEU A 286 -12.51 -1.59 8.11
N LEU A 287 -11.80 -0.57 7.58
CA LEU A 287 -12.47 0.55 6.91
C LEU A 287 -13.19 0.11 5.63
N LEU A 288 -12.61 -0.85 4.88
CA LEU A 288 -13.27 -1.41 3.70
C LEU A 288 -14.55 -2.15 4.10
N ASP A 289 -14.49 -2.92 5.18
CA ASP A 289 -15.63 -3.69 5.67
C ASP A 289 -16.73 -2.75 6.20
N ILE A 290 -16.38 -1.63 6.85
CA ILE A 290 -17.33 -0.57 7.27
C ILE A 290 -17.94 0.14 6.04
N ALA A 291 -17.13 0.48 5.04
CA ALA A 291 -17.61 1.08 3.80
C ALA A 291 -18.58 0.14 3.05
N ALA A 292 -18.28 -1.16 3.01
CA ALA A 292 -19.19 -2.17 2.49
C ALA A 292 -20.50 -2.22 3.27
N ALA A 293 -20.44 -2.23 4.61
CA ALA A 293 -21.63 -2.23 5.46
C ALA A 293 -22.53 -0.99 5.27
N LYS A 294 -21.94 0.15 4.86
CA LYS A 294 -22.65 1.37 4.52
C LYS A 294 -23.32 1.30 3.16
N LEU A 295 -22.55 0.96 2.14
CA LEU A 295 -22.94 1.18 0.75
C LEU A 295 -23.65 -0.01 0.12
N LEU A 296 -23.44 -1.22 0.62
CA LEU A 296 -23.94 -2.44 -0.01
C LEU A 296 -25.16 -3.00 0.72
N THR A 297 -25.97 -3.74 -0.04
CA THR A 297 -27.08 -4.50 0.52
C THR A 297 -26.52 -5.64 1.36
N LEU A 298 -26.89 -5.66 2.64
CA LEU A 298 -26.47 -6.72 3.54
C LEU A 298 -27.30 -8.00 3.33
N PRO A 299 -26.71 -9.20 3.51
CA PRO A 299 -27.45 -10.45 3.45
C PRO A 299 -28.63 -10.48 4.43
N ASP A 300 -29.75 -11.10 4.07
CA ASP A 300 -30.87 -11.29 5.00
C ASP A 300 -30.46 -12.25 6.14
N LEU A 301 -30.80 -11.89 7.38
CA LEU A 301 -30.47 -12.63 8.60
C LEU A 301 -31.73 -13.03 9.39
N LYS A 302 -32.88 -13.22 8.72
CA LYS A 302 -34.12 -13.72 9.35
C LYS A 302 -33.92 -14.99 10.17
N GLU A 303 -33.08 -15.91 9.68
CA GLU A 303 -32.79 -17.16 10.39
C GLU A 303 -31.98 -16.99 11.69
N PHE A 304 -31.44 -15.80 11.94
CA PHE A 304 -30.66 -15.47 13.15
C PHE A 304 -31.36 -14.44 14.03
N GLU A 305 -32.68 -14.25 13.93
CA GLU A 305 -33.40 -13.26 14.75
C GLU A 305 -33.14 -13.44 16.25
N ASN A 306 -33.04 -14.68 16.74
CA ASN A 306 -32.81 -14.97 18.15
C ASN A 306 -31.32 -14.96 18.54
N GLU A 307 -30.44 -15.35 17.63
CA GLU A 307 -29.00 -15.50 17.86
C GLU A 307 -28.21 -14.21 17.62
N ARG A 308 -28.81 -13.22 16.95
CA ARG A 308 -28.13 -11.98 16.52
C ARG A 308 -27.54 -11.22 17.70
N GLU A 309 -28.27 -11.10 18.80
CA GLU A 309 -27.79 -10.37 19.98
C GLU A 309 -26.56 -11.03 20.61
N GLU A 310 -26.55 -12.36 20.72
CA GLU A 310 -25.39 -13.09 21.23
C GLU A 310 -24.19 -12.95 20.26
N ALA A 311 -24.42 -13.10 18.96
CA ALA A 311 -23.37 -12.95 17.96
C ALA A 311 -22.74 -11.55 17.99
N PHE A 312 -23.57 -10.51 18.12
CA PHE A 312 -23.12 -9.12 18.23
C PHE A 312 -22.36 -8.88 19.53
N SER A 313 -22.82 -9.47 20.64
CA SER A 313 -22.11 -9.39 21.92
C SER A 313 -20.70 -10.01 21.84
N ILE A 314 -20.55 -11.15 21.17
CA ILE A 314 -19.23 -11.77 20.92
C ILE A 314 -18.34 -10.84 20.10
N LEU A 315 -18.86 -10.28 19.01
CA LEU A 315 -18.13 -9.35 18.15
C LEU A 315 -17.71 -8.08 18.90
N GLU A 316 -18.63 -7.50 19.67
CA GLU A 316 -18.40 -6.32 20.50
C GLU A 316 -17.29 -6.57 21.52
N GLN A 317 -17.33 -7.70 22.23
CA GLN A 317 -16.30 -8.08 23.19
C GLN A 317 -14.92 -8.19 22.54
N GLN A 318 -14.81 -8.85 21.36
CA GLN A 318 -13.52 -8.96 20.68
C GLN A 318 -12.99 -7.61 20.19
N PHE A 319 -13.86 -6.78 19.62
CA PHE A 319 -13.47 -5.48 19.06
C PHE A 319 -13.07 -4.47 20.13
N ASN A 320 -13.54 -4.65 21.38
CA ASN A 320 -13.23 -3.76 22.50
C ASN A 320 -12.00 -4.19 23.31
N LYS A 321 -11.36 -5.33 23.00
CA LYS A 321 -10.09 -5.73 23.65
C LYS A 321 -8.97 -4.73 23.35
N LEU A 322 -8.09 -4.49 24.34
CA LEU A 322 -7.04 -3.44 24.31
C LEU A 322 -5.62 -3.99 24.48
N ASP A 323 -5.47 -5.29 24.60
CA ASP A 323 -4.18 -5.99 24.65
C ASP A 323 -3.33 -5.76 23.38
N ASN A 324 -3.93 -5.59 22.20
CA ASN A 324 -3.19 -5.20 21.00
C ASN A 324 -2.54 -3.81 21.15
N THR A 325 -3.28 -2.81 21.65
CA THR A 325 -2.77 -1.44 21.82
C THR A 325 -1.89 -1.30 23.06
N ARG A 326 -2.20 -1.97 24.16
CA ARG A 326 -1.48 -1.84 25.44
C ARG A 326 -0.28 -2.76 25.61
N LEU A 327 -0.35 -3.98 25.07
CA LEU A 327 0.65 -5.03 25.29
C LEU A 327 1.42 -5.37 24.02
N GLY A 328 1.06 -4.75 22.87
CA GLY A 328 1.71 -5.00 21.58
C GLY A 328 1.37 -6.36 20.97
N TYR A 329 0.27 -6.99 21.39
CA TYR A 329 -0.23 -8.21 20.76
C TYR A 329 -0.63 -7.95 19.30
N ARG A 330 -0.65 -9.02 18.50
CA ARG A 330 -0.96 -8.98 17.06
C ARG A 330 -2.11 -9.92 16.72
N ILE A 331 -3.22 -9.77 17.41
CA ILE A 331 -4.38 -10.68 17.27
C ILE A 331 -5.44 -10.02 16.38
N ASP A 332 -5.80 -10.68 15.27
CA ASP A 332 -6.91 -10.29 14.41
C ASP A 332 -8.26 -10.60 15.09
N ARG A 333 -8.91 -9.56 15.61
CA ARG A 333 -10.16 -9.65 16.36
C ARG A 333 -11.35 -10.04 15.49
N LYS A 334 -11.32 -9.72 14.20
CA LYS A 334 -12.35 -10.19 13.27
C LYS A 334 -12.26 -11.71 13.16
N ARG A 335 -11.07 -12.25 12.88
CA ARG A 335 -10.88 -13.70 12.75
C ARG A 335 -11.19 -14.45 14.05
N GLU A 336 -10.75 -13.94 15.19
CA GLU A 336 -11.05 -14.55 16.49
C GLU A 336 -12.56 -14.57 16.77
N ALA A 337 -13.27 -13.45 16.52
CA ALA A 337 -14.72 -13.40 16.69
C ALA A 337 -15.43 -14.39 15.77
N LEU A 338 -15.09 -14.40 14.48
CA LEU A 338 -15.67 -15.34 13.51
C LEU A 338 -15.40 -16.80 13.91
N MET A 339 -14.22 -17.10 14.46
CA MET A 339 -13.87 -18.42 14.98
C MET A 339 -14.80 -18.82 16.15
N ILE A 340 -15.05 -17.91 17.09
CA ILE A 340 -15.98 -18.13 18.21
C ILE A 340 -17.41 -18.38 17.69
N LEU A 341 -17.89 -17.62 16.71
CA LEU A 341 -19.21 -17.86 16.11
C LEU A 341 -19.31 -19.27 15.51
N THR A 342 -18.24 -19.78 14.91
CA THR A 342 -18.24 -21.15 14.38
C THR A 342 -18.25 -22.23 15.45
N TYR A 343 -17.46 -22.10 16.52
CA TYR A 343 -17.32 -23.18 17.50
C TYR A 343 -18.32 -23.08 18.66
N LYS A 344 -18.58 -21.88 19.17
CA LYS A 344 -19.51 -21.64 20.29
C LYS A 344 -20.96 -21.64 19.81
N MET A 345 -21.26 -20.88 18.76
CA MET A 345 -22.63 -20.75 18.22
C MET A 345 -22.96 -21.77 17.12
N LYS A 346 -22.00 -22.63 16.73
CA LYS A 346 -22.16 -23.68 15.72
C LYS A 346 -22.54 -23.17 14.32
N ILE A 347 -22.25 -21.89 14.01
CA ILE A 347 -22.52 -21.30 12.70
C ILE A 347 -21.39 -21.69 11.73
N LYS A 348 -21.52 -22.85 11.09
CA LYS A 348 -20.46 -23.41 10.23
C LYS A 348 -20.30 -22.68 8.89
N ASP A 349 -21.38 -22.16 8.34
CA ASP A 349 -21.39 -21.42 7.07
C ASP A 349 -20.66 -20.08 7.20
N SER A 350 -19.60 -19.88 6.41
CA SER A 350 -18.80 -18.66 6.43
C SER A 350 -19.56 -17.43 5.93
N GLN A 351 -20.45 -17.59 4.94
CA GLN A 351 -21.23 -16.48 4.40
C GLN A 351 -22.20 -15.94 5.46
N LYS A 352 -22.82 -16.85 6.22
CA LYS A 352 -23.69 -16.48 7.35
C LYS A 352 -22.92 -15.74 8.45
N ARG A 353 -21.73 -16.23 8.82
CA ARG A 353 -20.86 -15.55 9.80
C ARG A 353 -20.42 -14.16 9.33
N LEU A 354 -20.06 -14.01 8.06
CA LEU A 354 -19.72 -12.72 7.47
C LEU A 354 -20.94 -11.79 7.40
N GLY A 355 -22.13 -12.31 7.09
CA GLY A 355 -23.38 -11.56 7.17
C GLY A 355 -23.60 -10.96 8.57
N LEU A 356 -23.50 -11.78 9.62
CA LEU A 356 -23.57 -11.31 11.01
C LEU A 356 -22.52 -10.21 11.30
N TYR A 357 -21.29 -10.38 10.82
CA TYR A 357 -20.23 -9.39 10.97
C TYR A 357 -20.57 -8.04 10.30
N PHE A 358 -21.03 -8.04 9.04
CA PHE A 358 -21.36 -6.79 8.35
C PHE A 358 -22.58 -6.09 8.97
N HIS A 359 -23.58 -6.84 9.44
CA HIS A 359 -24.69 -6.27 10.20
C HIS A 359 -24.25 -5.67 11.53
N PHE A 360 -23.31 -6.32 12.24
CA PHE A 360 -22.69 -5.77 13.43
C PHE A 360 -21.96 -4.46 13.14
N LEU A 361 -21.14 -4.39 12.08
CA LEU A 361 -20.46 -3.15 11.69
C LEU A 361 -21.45 -2.03 11.38
N LYS A 362 -22.54 -2.34 10.67
CA LYS A 362 -23.62 -1.39 10.38
C LYS A 362 -24.25 -0.86 11.67
N ASN A 363 -24.58 -1.74 12.61
CA ASN A 363 -25.14 -1.34 13.90
C ASN A 363 -24.17 -0.49 14.74
N LYS A 364 -22.88 -0.82 14.72
CA LYS A 364 -21.86 -0.16 15.55
C LYS A 364 -21.45 1.22 15.01
N TYR A 365 -21.22 1.33 13.70
CA TYR A 365 -20.53 2.48 13.11
C TYR A 365 -21.40 3.38 12.24
N ILE A 366 -22.61 2.97 11.86
CA ILE A 366 -23.48 3.75 10.96
C ILE A 366 -24.59 4.39 11.79
N GLY A 367 -24.64 5.72 11.75
CA GLY A 367 -25.64 6.51 12.46
C GLY A 367 -27.04 6.42 11.84
N PRO A 368 -28.07 6.89 12.56
CA PRO A 368 -29.44 6.98 12.02
C PRO A 368 -29.56 7.87 10.77
N ASP A 369 -28.63 8.81 10.60
CA ASP A 369 -28.49 9.68 9.42
C ASP A 369 -27.84 8.96 8.22
N GLY A 370 -27.42 7.72 8.39
CA GLY A 370 -26.70 6.93 7.39
C GLY A 370 -25.21 7.28 7.28
N GLU A 371 -24.70 8.20 8.10
CA GLU A 371 -23.28 8.55 8.09
C GLU A 371 -22.45 7.66 9.02
N VAL A 372 -21.18 7.49 8.65
CA VAL A 372 -20.24 6.69 9.45
C VAL A 372 -19.65 7.56 10.56
N ASN A 373 -19.62 6.99 11.76
CA ASN A 373 -18.95 7.54 12.92
C ASN A 373 -18.06 6.46 13.54
N LEU A 374 -16.73 6.64 13.47
CA LEU A 374 -15.74 5.72 14.05
C LEU A 374 -15.67 5.91 15.58
N LYS A 375 -16.73 5.50 16.28
CA LYS A 375 -16.85 5.64 17.73
C LYS A 375 -15.72 4.88 18.44
N ILE A 376 -15.00 5.58 19.32
CA ILE A 376 -14.01 4.99 20.21
C ILE A 376 -14.59 4.87 21.61
N VAL A 377 -14.70 3.64 22.11
CA VAL A 377 -15.28 3.37 23.44
C VAL A 377 -14.35 3.84 24.56
N ASN A 378 -13.03 3.62 24.41
CA ASN A 378 -12.04 4.00 25.42
C ASN A 378 -11.18 5.19 24.95
N VAL A 379 -11.64 6.41 25.23
CA VAL A 379 -10.95 7.65 24.85
C VAL A 379 -9.58 7.78 25.51
N GLU A 380 -9.40 7.26 26.73
CA GLU A 380 -8.10 7.31 27.39
C GLU A 380 -7.08 6.35 26.77
N ASP A 381 -7.53 5.22 26.23
CA ASP A 381 -6.67 4.33 25.45
C ASP A 381 -6.22 4.99 24.13
N LEU A 382 -7.14 5.68 23.44
CA LEU A 382 -6.82 6.45 22.25
C LEU A 382 -5.76 7.52 22.52
N LYS A 383 -5.90 8.28 23.62
CA LYS A 383 -4.90 9.27 24.02
C LYS A 383 -3.54 8.62 24.26
N LYS A 384 -3.50 7.48 24.96
CA LYS A 384 -2.25 6.72 25.18
C LYS A 384 -1.64 6.25 23.86
N PHE A 385 -2.44 5.71 22.96
CA PHE A 385 -2.00 5.31 21.63
C PHE A 385 -1.36 6.48 20.85
N VAL A 386 -1.99 7.65 20.85
CA VAL A 386 -1.42 8.85 20.21
C VAL A 386 -0.10 9.25 20.88
N GLN A 387 -0.03 9.24 22.21
CA GLN A 387 1.21 9.53 22.94
C GLN A 387 2.32 8.53 22.62
N GLU A 388 2.01 7.23 22.50
CA GLU A 388 2.97 6.22 22.09
C GLU A 388 3.49 6.47 20.67
N LYS A 389 2.63 6.89 19.73
CA LYS A 389 3.06 7.28 18.38
C LYS A 389 3.98 8.50 18.42
N ARG A 390 3.69 9.50 19.26
CA ARG A 390 4.58 10.67 19.48
C ARG A 390 5.95 10.24 20.02
N LEU A 391 5.97 9.31 20.97
CA LEU A 391 7.22 8.74 21.51
C LEU A 391 8.01 7.96 20.46
N GLN A 392 7.33 7.19 19.61
CA GLN A 392 7.97 6.46 18.50
C GLN A 392 8.62 7.42 17.50
N ILE A 393 7.91 8.46 17.07
CA ILE A 393 8.46 9.50 16.19
C ILE A 393 9.68 10.17 16.84
N THR A 394 9.55 10.59 18.09
CA THR A 394 10.64 11.24 18.85
C THR A 394 11.86 10.33 18.99
N ARG A 395 11.66 9.01 19.15
CA ARG A 395 12.75 8.04 19.20
C ARG A 395 13.47 7.92 17.85
N ILE A 396 12.72 7.80 16.76
CA ILE A 396 13.28 7.67 15.40
C ILE A 396 14.07 8.94 15.03
N MET A 397 13.60 10.12 15.43
CA MET A 397 14.33 11.39 15.20
C MET A 397 15.73 11.44 15.80
N LYS A 398 16.03 10.62 16.83
CA LYS A 398 17.36 10.54 17.44
C LYS A 398 18.36 9.75 16.61
N SER A 399 17.89 9.05 15.59
CA SER A 399 18.75 8.33 14.66
C SER A 399 19.75 9.28 14.00
N LYS A 400 21.01 8.85 13.94
CA LYS A 400 22.06 9.54 13.17
C LYS A 400 21.85 9.43 11.65
N TYR A 401 20.99 8.53 11.20
CA TYR A 401 20.70 8.34 9.77
C TYR A 401 19.48 9.14 9.29
N PHE A 402 18.87 9.89 10.19
CA PHE A 402 17.67 10.66 9.96
C PHE A 402 18.04 12.10 9.61
N THR A 403 17.67 12.52 8.40
CA THR A 403 18.12 13.75 7.75
C THR A 403 17.46 14.98 8.36
N ASP A 404 18.00 16.18 8.07
CA ASP A 404 17.40 17.42 8.56
C ASP A 404 16.00 17.68 7.99
N ILE A 405 15.74 17.27 6.74
CA ILE A 405 14.42 17.35 6.11
C ILE A 405 13.43 16.48 6.89
N GLU A 406 13.76 15.21 7.14
CA GLU A 406 12.90 14.33 7.92
C GLU A 406 12.73 14.82 9.38
N ARG A 407 13.77 15.40 9.99
CA ARG A 407 13.67 16.04 11.33
C ARG A 407 12.69 17.20 11.33
N GLN A 408 12.69 18.01 10.29
CA GLN A 408 11.74 19.10 10.16
C GLN A 408 10.32 18.55 9.97
N GLY A 409 10.12 17.63 9.02
CA GLY A 409 8.84 16.98 8.79
C GLY A 409 8.28 16.29 10.03
N ALA A 410 9.14 15.61 10.80
CA ALA A 410 8.77 14.98 12.07
C ALA A 410 8.34 15.98 13.13
N LYS A 411 9.02 17.13 13.25
CA LYS A 411 8.61 18.21 14.15
C LYS A 411 7.24 18.76 13.76
N THR A 412 7.00 18.99 12.46
CA THR A 412 5.70 19.46 11.96
C THR A 412 4.60 18.45 12.29
N MET A 413 4.83 17.16 12.05
CA MET A 413 3.87 16.12 12.39
C MET A 413 3.60 16.06 13.91
N LEU A 414 4.64 16.12 14.75
CA LEU A 414 4.47 16.13 16.21
C LEU A 414 3.68 17.34 16.72
N GLN A 415 3.73 18.47 16.01
CA GLN A 415 2.95 19.68 16.31
C GLN A 415 1.49 19.56 15.86
N SER A 416 1.21 18.79 14.80
CA SER A 416 -0.15 18.58 14.30
C SER A 416 -0.92 17.47 15.03
N LEU A 417 -0.23 16.59 15.76
CA LEU A 417 -0.88 15.57 16.58
C LEU A 417 -1.50 16.18 17.85
N PRO A 418 -2.74 15.78 18.21
CA PRO A 418 -3.42 16.29 19.39
C PRO A 418 -2.73 15.92 20.72
#